data_AF-A0A940U1Z5-F1
#
_entry.id   AF-A0A940U1Z5-F1
#
_cell.length_a   1.000
_cell.length_b   1.000
_cell.length_c   1.000
_cell.angle_alpha   90.00
_cell.angle_beta   90.00
_cell.angle_gamma   90.00
#
_symmetry.space_group_name_H-M   'P 1'
#
loop_
_entity.id
_entity.type
_entity.pdbx_description
1 polymer ?
#
loop_
_entity_poly.entity_id
_entity_poly.type
_entity_poly.pdbx_seq_one_letter_code
_entity_poly.pdbx_strand_id
1 'polypeptide(L)'
;MFWKKRDNDPNPEKLPSPKGIAEPLGMHLIAAMKQNPDWVWSLRSAFRPKPEDTNLLDFRVFDGKKAAIQDIQIINFNTLTDHPDLILFEGIFNKRTAEVRIIKKQKESA
;
A
#
# COMPACT_ATOMS: atom_id res chain seq x y z
N MET A 1 2.99 -9.88 27.46
CA MET A 1 4.34 -9.63 26.89
C MET A 1 4.19 -9.51 25.38
N PHE A 2 4.13 -8.28 24.85
CA PHE A 2 3.75 -8.00 23.47
C PHE A 2 4.95 -7.48 22.66
N TRP A 3 5.29 -8.24 21.61
CA TRP A 3 6.20 -7.99 20.48
C TRP A 3 7.67 -7.60 20.71
N LYS A 4 8.54 -8.61 20.49
CA LYS A 4 9.94 -8.47 20.06
C LYS A 4 9.99 -7.79 18.69
N LYS A 5 10.36 -6.52 18.64
CA LYS A 5 10.91 -5.89 17.43
C LYS A 5 12.37 -6.32 17.31
N ARG A 6 12.74 -6.96 16.20
CA ARG A 6 14.14 -7.05 15.77
C ARG A 6 14.39 -5.81 14.93
N ASP A 7 14.96 -4.79 15.56
CA ASP A 7 15.67 -3.71 14.89
C ASP A 7 17.04 -4.26 14.47
N ASN A 8 17.21 -4.55 13.18
CA ASN A 8 18.53 -4.61 12.58
C ASN A 8 18.41 -4.27 11.09
N ASP A 9 18.45 -2.97 10.77
CA ASP A 9 19.12 -2.49 9.56
C ASP A 9 19.38 -0.96 9.67
N PRO A 10 20.60 -0.48 9.39
CA PRO A 10 20.97 0.93 9.56
C PRO A 10 20.55 1.75 8.32
N ASN A 11 19.33 2.30 8.36
CA ASN A 11 18.80 3.49 7.66
C ASN A 11 19.28 3.77 6.20
N PRO A 12 18.33 3.94 5.26
CA PRO A 12 17.81 5.30 5.09
C PRO A 12 16.28 5.31 5.01
N GLU A 13 15.67 6.16 5.83
CA GLU A 13 14.23 6.45 5.86
C GLU A 13 13.35 5.24 6.20
N LYS A 14 12.98 5.13 7.49
CA LYS A 14 12.02 4.16 8.06
C LYS A 14 10.63 4.27 7.42
N LEU A 15 10.50 3.91 6.15
CA LEU A 15 9.23 3.72 5.49
C LEU A 15 8.61 2.43 6.04
N PRO A 16 7.34 2.45 6.45
CA PRO A 16 6.69 1.27 6.98
C PRO A 16 6.67 0.17 5.91
N SER A 17 7.08 -1.03 6.29
CA SER A 17 6.96 -2.21 5.42
C SER A 17 5.51 -2.39 4.98
N PRO A 18 5.27 -2.94 3.78
CA PRO A 18 3.92 -3.22 3.30
C PRO A 18 3.13 -4.06 4.29
N LYS A 19 1.95 -3.58 4.66
CA LYS A 19 1.01 -4.28 5.54
C LYS A 19 -0.20 -4.78 4.75
N GLY A 20 -1.06 -5.55 5.39
CA GLY A 20 -2.37 -5.86 4.82
C GLY A 20 -3.18 -4.58 4.59
N ILE A 21 -4.21 -4.67 3.75
CA ILE A 21 -5.16 -3.57 3.54
C ILE A 21 -5.82 -3.20 4.87
N ALA A 22 -5.79 -1.91 5.21
CA ALA A 22 -6.52 -1.39 6.36
C ALA A 22 -8.03 -1.53 6.12
N GLU A 23 -8.81 -1.84 7.17
CA GLU A 23 -10.27 -1.97 7.08
C GLU A 23 -10.98 -0.86 6.30
N PRO A 24 -10.78 0.44 6.60
CA PRO A 24 -11.46 1.51 5.87
C PRO A 24 -11.06 1.56 4.40
N LEU A 25 -9.82 1.20 4.07
CA LEU A 25 -9.34 1.13 2.69
C LEU A 25 -9.97 -0.04 1.94
N GLY A 26 -10.04 -1.22 2.58
CA GLY A 26 -10.62 -2.43 2.00
C GLY A 26 -12.11 -2.26 1.74
N MET A 27 -12.84 -1.76 2.74
CA MET A 27 -14.26 -1.45 2.61
C MET A 27 -14.52 -0.41 1.52
N HIS A 28 -13.67 0.61 1.38
CA HIS A 28 -13.81 1.59 0.31
C HIS A 28 -13.57 0.96 -1.08
N LEU A 29 -12.59 0.07 -1.24
CA LEU A 29 -12.36 -0.64 -2.50
C LEU A 29 -13.55 -1.55 -2.87
N ILE A 30 -14.14 -2.21 -1.89
CA ILE A 30 -15.30 -3.10 -2.11
C ILE A 30 -16.55 -2.27 -2.42
N ALA A 31 -16.86 -1.25 -1.61
CA ALA A 31 -18.09 -0.48 -1.74
C ALA A 31 -18.04 0.55 -2.89
N ALA A 32 -16.95 1.33 -2.99
CA ALA A 32 -16.82 2.40 -3.98
C ALA A 32 -16.30 1.87 -5.33
N MET A 33 -15.32 0.96 -5.32
CA MET A 33 -14.74 0.41 -6.56
C MET A 33 -15.31 -0.94 -6.98
N LYS A 34 -16.32 -1.46 -6.26
CA LYS A 34 -16.99 -2.76 -6.52
C LYS A 34 -16.02 -3.93 -6.70
N GLN A 35 -14.89 -3.89 -5.99
CA GLN A 35 -13.88 -4.95 -6.06
C GLN A 35 -14.29 -6.17 -5.23
N ASN A 36 -13.76 -7.33 -5.58
CA ASN A 36 -14.02 -8.56 -4.85
C ASN A 36 -13.37 -8.50 -3.44
N PRO A 37 -14.13 -8.74 -2.35
CA PRO A 37 -13.61 -8.66 -0.99
C PRO A 37 -12.44 -9.62 -0.73
N ASP A 38 -12.56 -10.90 -1.11
CA ASP A 38 -11.50 -11.89 -0.94
C ASP A 38 -10.20 -11.46 -1.64
N TRP A 39 -10.33 -10.88 -2.84
CA TRP A 39 -9.19 -10.35 -3.57
C TRP A 39 -8.58 -9.14 -2.85
N VAL A 40 -9.40 -8.16 -2.44
CA VAL A 40 -8.95 -6.95 -1.73
C VAL A 40 -8.19 -7.30 -0.45
N TRP A 41 -8.67 -8.27 0.33
CA TRP A 41 -7.99 -8.69 1.57
C TRP A 41 -6.70 -9.46 1.32
N SER A 42 -6.53 -10.06 0.15
CA SER A 42 -5.26 -10.66 -0.29
C SER A 42 -4.21 -9.62 -0.70
N LEU A 43 -4.60 -8.35 -0.93
CA LEU A 43 -3.68 -7.30 -1.36
C LEU A 43 -2.82 -6.77 -0.22
N ARG A 44 -1.71 -6.14 -0.58
CA ARG A 44 -0.79 -5.46 0.33
C ARG A 44 -0.85 -3.96 0.08
N SER A 45 -0.72 -3.18 1.14
CA SER A 45 -0.61 -1.73 1.07
C SER A 45 0.71 -1.26 1.68
N ALA A 46 1.44 -0.43 0.93
CA ALA A 46 2.61 0.29 1.39
C ALA A 46 2.22 1.75 1.67
N PHE A 47 2.71 2.32 2.75
CA PHE A 47 2.47 3.71 3.12
C PHE A 47 3.79 4.49 3.13
N ARG A 48 3.72 5.78 2.78
CA ARG A 48 4.83 6.70 2.84
C ARG A 48 4.33 8.04 3.40
N PRO A 49 4.90 8.56 4.51
CA PRO A 49 4.62 9.92 4.94
C PRO A 49 5.20 10.90 3.93
N LYS A 50 4.44 11.96 3.61
CA LYS A 50 4.94 13.04 2.76
C LYS A 50 5.90 13.93 3.55
N PRO A 51 7.03 14.34 2.95
CA PRO A 51 7.95 15.27 3.60
C PRO A 51 7.31 16.65 3.80
N GLU A 52 6.37 17.03 2.91
CA GLU A 52 5.69 18.32 2.95
C GLU A 52 4.60 18.39 4.03
N ASP A 53 3.95 17.28 4.35
CA ASP A 53 2.82 17.25 5.28
C ASP A 53 2.73 15.91 6.01
N THR A 54 3.02 15.91 7.31
CA THR A 54 3.00 14.70 8.15
C THR A 54 1.59 14.12 8.33
N ASN A 55 0.56 14.90 8.01
CA ASN A 55 -0.83 14.48 8.01
C ASN A 55 -1.22 13.72 6.74
N LEU A 56 -0.45 13.87 5.65
CA LEU A 56 -0.68 13.18 4.39
C LEU A 56 0.25 11.97 4.28
N LEU A 57 -0.37 10.80 4.16
CA LEU A 57 0.32 9.55 3.87
C LEU A 57 -0.02 9.12 2.45
N ASP A 58 0.97 9.06 1.58
CA ASP A 58 0.79 8.36 0.31
C ASP A 58 0.67 6.86 0.58
N PHE A 59 -0.25 6.19 -0.08
CA PHE A 59 -0.36 4.74 -0.04
C PHE A 59 -0.45 4.14 -1.43
N ARG A 60 0.06 2.93 -1.55
CA ARG A 60 0.00 2.13 -2.77
C ARG A 60 -0.42 0.74 -2.44
N VAL A 61 -1.33 0.20 -3.25
CA VAL A 61 -1.88 -1.14 -3.16
C VAL A 61 -1.32 -1.96 -4.30
N PHE A 62 -0.80 -3.13 -3.97
CA PHE A 62 -0.25 -4.09 -4.92
C PHE A 62 -0.66 -5.51 -4.54
N ASP A 63 -0.58 -6.41 -5.50
CA ASP A 63 -0.76 -7.83 -5.26
C ASP A 63 0.59 -8.47 -4.91
N GLY A 64 0.71 -8.93 -3.67
CA GLY A 64 1.92 -9.63 -3.21
C GLY A 64 2.17 -10.93 -3.97
N LYS A 65 1.13 -11.60 -4.48
CA LYS A 65 1.27 -12.79 -5.32
C LYS A 65 1.83 -12.40 -6.68
N LYS A 66 1.32 -11.33 -7.30
CA LYS A 66 1.82 -10.83 -8.59
C LYS A 66 3.30 -10.42 -8.49
N ALA A 67 3.67 -9.73 -7.42
CA ALA A 67 5.06 -9.37 -7.15
C ALA A 67 5.95 -10.62 -7.00
N ALA A 68 5.51 -11.62 -6.23
CA ALA A 68 6.23 -12.88 -6.06
C ALA A 68 6.36 -13.68 -7.37
N ILE A 69 5.33 -13.70 -8.22
CA ILE A 69 5.37 -14.34 -9.55
C ILE A 69 6.42 -13.67 -10.45
N GLN A 70 6.63 -12.37 -10.28
CA GLN A 70 7.65 -11.61 -11.02
C GLN A 70 9.03 -11.64 -10.33
N ASP A 71 9.20 -12.41 -9.25
CA ASP A 71 10.41 -12.46 -8.42
C ASP A 71 10.80 -11.10 -7.80
N ILE A 72 9.83 -10.20 -7.65
CA ILE A 72 10.04 -8.85 -7.10
C ILE A 72 9.70 -8.83 -5.61
N GLN A 73 10.71 -8.58 -4.78
CA GLN A 73 10.52 -8.37 -3.34
C GLN A 73 10.16 -6.91 -3.02
N ILE A 74 8.88 -6.65 -2.75
CA ILE A 74 8.44 -5.34 -2.27
C ILE A 74 8.75 -5.18 -0.78
N ILE A 75 9.85 -4.49 -0.48
CA ILE A 75 10.27 -4.19 0.90
C ILE A 75 9.67 -2.89 1.45
N ASN A 76 9.43 -1.90 0.58
CA ASN A 76 8.91 -0.59 0.98
C ASN A 76 8.14 0.09 -0.19
N PHE A 77 7.63 1.29 0.09
CA PHE A 77 6.94 2.12 -0.91
C PHE A 77 7.85 2.52 -2.09
N ASN A 78 9.16 2.69 -1.84
CA ASN A 78 10.11 3.07 -2.88
C ASN A 78 10.29 1.94 -3.91
N THR A 79 10.39 0.68 -3.47
CA THR A 79 10.45 -0.49 -4.40
C THR A 79 9.23 -0.56 -5.32
N LEU A 80 8.04 -0.16 -4.83
CA LEU A 80 6.86 -0.04 -5.70
C LEU A 80 6.97 1.10 -6.72
N THR A 81 7.74 2.15 -6.42
CA THR A 81 7.99 3.26 -7.35
C THR A 81 8.79 2.79 -8.56
N ASP A 82 9.78 1.93 -8.34
CA ASP A 82 10.57 1.31 -9.41
C ASP A 82 9.75 0.32 -10.25
N HIS A 83 8.67 -0.22 -9.70
CA HIS A 83 7.81 -1.21 -10.36
C HIS A 83 6.33 -0.76 -10.43
N PRO A 84 6.02 0.29 -11.22
CA PRO A 84 4.65 0.80 -11.34
C PRO A 84 3.66 -0.23 -11.90
N ASP A 85 4.14 -1.24 -12.64
CA ASP A 85 3.34 -2.35 -13.18
C ASP A 85 2.71 -3.27 -12.12
N LEU A 86 3.26 -3.23 -10.89
CA LEU A 86 2.72 -3.94 -9.73
C LEU A 86 1.70 -3.11 -8.97
N ILE A 87 1.63 -1.80 -9.21
CA ILE A 87 0.70 -0.90 -8.52
C ILE A 87 -0.69 -1.06 -9.13
N LEU A 88 -1.60 -1.64 -8.34
CA LEU A 88 -3.00 -1.78 -8.71
C LEU A 88 -3.75 -0.47 -8.46
N PHE A 89 -3.57 0.06 -7.25
CA PHE A 89 -4.18 1.30 -6.81
C PHE A 89 -3.15 2.15 -6.09
N GLU A 90 -3.26 3.46 -6.20
CA GLU A 90 -2.47 4.39 -5.43
C GLU A 90 -3.33 5.52 -4.91
N GLY A 91 -2.87 6.22 -3.90
CA GLY A 91 -3.69 7.22 -3.28
C GLY A 91 -3.02 7.94 -2.13
N ILE A 92 -3.80 8.82 -1.50
CA ILE A 92 -3.35 9.63 -0.36
C ILE A 92 -4.37 9.48 0.76
N PHE A 93 -3.88 9.17 1.95
CA PHE A 93 -4.63 9.09 3.18
C PHE A 93 -4.33 10.32 4.03
N ASN A 94 -5.37 11.11 4.30
CA ASN A 94 -5.27 12.28 5.15
C ASN A 94 -5.66 11.92 6.59
N LYS A 95 -4.67 11.87 7.48
CA LYS A 95 -4.87 11.61 8.91
C LYS A 95 -5.71 12.68 9.62
N ARG A 96 -5.66 13.94 9.15
CA ARG A 96 -6.35 15.07 9.78
C ARG A 96 -7.86 15.01 9.55
N THR A 97 -8.27 14.67 8.33
CA THR A 97 -9.69 14.63 7.94
C THR A 97 -10.25 13.22 7.86
N ALA A 98 -9.41 12.20 8.07
CA ALA A 98 -9.70 10.79 7.81
C ALA A 98 -10.15 10.51 6.36
N GLU A 99 -9.82 11.41 5.43
CA GLU A 99 -10.19 11.28 4.03
C GLU A 99 -9.21 10.35 3.31
N VAL A 100 -9.75 9.40 2.55
CA VAL A 100 -8.97 8.45 1.75
C VAL A 100 -9.26 8.72 0.28
N ARG A 101 -8.23 9.04 -0.49
CA ARG A 101 -8.34 9.21 -1.94
C ARG A 101 -7.63 8.05 -2.61
N ILE A 102 -8.36 7.15 -3.27
CA ILE A 102 -7.80 6.02 -4.02
C ILE A 102 -8.01 6.26 -5.52
N ILE A 103 -6.99 5.99 -6.32
CA ILE A 103 -6.97 6.06 -7.78
C ILE A 103 -6.51 4.70 -8.32
N LYS A 104 -7.27 4.11 -9.26
CA LYS A 104 -6.88 2.86 -9.94
C LYS A 104 -5.81 3.17 -10.99
N LYS A 105 -4.65 2.50 -10.91
CA LYS A 105 -3.51 2.69 -11.82
C LYS A 105 -3.42 1.60 -12.88
N GLN A 106 -3.68 0.35 -12.53
CA GLN A 106 -3.79 -0.70 -13.54
C GLN A 106 -5.06 -0.47 -14.37
N LYS A 107 -4.86 -0.09 -15.64
CA LYS A 107 -5.84 -0.41 -16.67
C LYS A 107 -5.98 -1.93 -16.68
N GLU A 108 -7.23 -2.37 -16.52
CA GLU A 108 -7.63 -3.71 -16.94
C GLU A 108 -7.29 -3.78 -18.42
N SER A 109 -6.15 -4.40 -18.77
CA SER A 109 -5.88 -4.74 -20.15
C SER A 109 -6.90 -5.81 -20.51
N ALA A 110 -7.95 -5.36 -21.19
CA ALA A 110 -8.95 -6.19 -21.85
C ALA A 110 -8.29 -7.02 -22.96
#